data_AF-A0A2M8DBH2-F1
#
_entry.id   AF-A0A2M8DBH2-F1
#
_cell.length_a   1.000
_cell.length_b   1.000
_cell.length_c   1.000
_cell.angle_alpha   90.00
_cell.angle_beta   90.00
_cell.angle_gamma   90.00
#
_symmetry.space_group_name_H-M   'P 1'
#
loop_
_entity.id
_entity.type
_entity.pdbx_description
1 polymer ?
#
loop_
_entity_poly.entity_id
_entity_poly.type
_entity_poly.pdbx_seq_one_letter_code
_entity_poly.pdbx_strand_id
1 'polypeptide(L)'
;MIPALLSTNGSSFAIRAMPTGIGFAYILALGFLFGWDIFKKLKYKKLIIPIITIALIINFSYVGYIYFFRRPVTVGEIFNEHERSLSKYVLDNKNQSYPIYHRMPQDGFLTLAFFDKELSLPMVQKQMIDKTYADNGFIFKVCNSKLNYQKQTQAIISEGCLDVKTYDFFANINNPKVSYRIPYKDYSLKTAYFITR
;
A
#
# COMPACT_ATOMS: atom_id res chain seq x y z
N MET A 1 -10.18 -12.97 -1.81
CA MET A 1 -11.02 -12.66 -2.99
C MET A 1 -12.13 -11.65 -2.68
N ILE A 2 -12.96 -11.85 -1.65
CA ILE A 2 -14.08 -10.93 -1.33
C ILE A 2 -13.62 -9.49 -0.99
N PRO A 3 -12.56 -9.27 -0.18
CA PRO A 3 -12.05 -7.92 0.07
C PRO A 3 -11.47 -7.24 -1.19
N ALA A 4 -10.92 -8.03 -2.13
CA ALA A 4 -10.40 -7.53 -3.40
C ALA A 4 -11.51 -7.05 -4.36
N LEU A 5 -12.69 -7.68 -4.31
CA LEU A 5 -13.88 -7.28 -5.06
C LEU A 5 -14.54 -6.02 -4.48
N LEU A 6 -14.41 -5.82 -3.17
CA LEU A 6 -14.95 -4.67 -2.45
C LEU A 6 -14.01 -3.45 -2.48
N SER A 7 -12.75 -3.64 -2.88
CA SER A 7 -11.80 -2.56 -3.14
C SER A 7 -12.00 -2.01 -4.55
N THR A 8 -12.10 -0.69 -4.66
CA THR A 8 -12.17 0.04 -5.95
C THR A 8 -10.90 -0.15 -6.78
N ASN A 9 -9.76 -0.39 -6.13
CA ASN A 9 -8.48 -0.63 -6.80
C ASN A 9 -8.43 -2.03 -7.44
N GLY A 10 -8.94 -3.06 -6.76
CA GLY A 10 -8.94 -4.44 -7.27
C GLY A 10 -9.87 -4.65 -8.47
N SER A 11 -11.05 -4.01 -8.45
CA SER A 11 -12.04 -4.07 -9.55
C SER A 11 -11.59 -3.31 -10.80
N SER A 12 -10.96 -2.14 -10.65
CA SER A 12 -10.40 -1.40 -11.79
C SER A 12 -9.23 -2.13 -12.47
N PHE A 13 -8.43 -2.87 -11.68
CA PHE A 13 -7.31 -3.65 -12.19
C PHE A 13 -7.77 -4.84 -13.04
N ALA A 14 -8.72 -5.64 -12.55
CA ALA A 14 -9.23 -6.81 -13.28
C ALA A 14 -9.79 -6.44 -14.67
N ILE A 15 -10.46 -5.28 -14.77
CA ILE A 15 -11.04 -4.78 -16.03
C ILE A 15 -9.95 -4.26 -16.98
N ARG A 16 -8.91 -3.60 -16.46
CA ARG A 16 -7.79 -3.10 -17.29
C ARG A 16 -6.86 -4.21 -17.76
N ALA A 17 -6.69 -5.28 -16.99
CA ALA A 17 -5.75 -6.36 -17.28
C ALA A 17 -6.15 -7.21 -18.51
N MET A 18 -7.45 -7.41 -18.78
CA MET A 18 -7.90 -8.27 -19.88
C MET A 18 -7.59 -7.71 -21.29
N PRO A 19 -7.97 -6.46 -21.63
CA PRO A 19 -7.69 -5.92 -22.97
C PRO A 19 -6.21 -5.61 -23.17
N THR A 20 -5.52 -5.16 -22.12
CA THR A 20 -4.09 -4.80 -22.19
C THR A 20 -3.21 -6.03 -22.30
N GLY A 21 -3.56 -7.15 -21.64
CA GLY A 21 -2.79 -8.38 -21.69
C GLY A 21 -2.70 -8.99 -23.09
N ILE A 22 -3.80 -8.99 -23.84
CA ILE A 22 -3.83 -9.54 -25.21
C ILE A 22 -3.05 -8.62 -26.18
N GLY A 23 -3.25 -7.31 -26.08
CA GLY A 23 -2.52 -6.33 -26.89
C GLY A 23 -1.01 -6.34 -26.63
N PHE A 24 -0.59 -6.40 -25.36
CA PHE A 24 0.81 -6.50 -24.99
C PHE A 24 1.44 -7.81 -25.47
N ALA A 25 0.74 -8.94 -25.32
CA ALA A 25 1.23 -10.22 -25.79
C ALA A 25 1.47 -10.22 -27.31
N TYR A 26 0.57 -9.60 -28.07
CA TYR A 26 0.71 -9.46 -29.52
C TYR A 26 1.92 -8.58 -29.92
N ILE A 27 2.09 -7.42 -29.27
CA ILE A 27 3.23 -6.53 -29.52
C ILE A 27 4.55 -7.21 -29.15
N LEU A 28 4.58 -7.94 -28.02
CA LEU A 28 5.75 -8.70 -27.61
C LEU A 28 6.08 -9.82 -28.60
N ALA A 29 5.08 -10.54 -29.10
CA ALA A 29 5.28 -11.59 -30.09
C ALA A 29 5.83 -11.04 -31.41
N LEU A 30 5.27 -9.92 -31.92
CA LEU A 30 5.79 -9.24 -33.12
C LEU A 30 7.21 -8.71 -32.90
N GLY A 31 7.46 -8.07 -31.76
CA GLY A 31 8.80 -7.58 -31.40
C GLY A 31 9.82 -8.71 -31.31
N PHE A 32 9.43 -9.86 -30.77
CA PHE A 32 10.28 -11.04 -30.71
C PHE A 32 10.58 -11.61 -32.09
N LEU A 33 9.56 -11.78 -32.95
CA LEU A 33 9.73 -12.28 -34.32
C LEU A 33 10.64 -11.36 -35.14
N PHE A 34 10.38 -10.04 -35.08
CA PHE A 34 11.17 -9.05 -35.81
C PHE A 34 12.60 -8.95 -35.28
N GLY A 35 12.75 -8.96 -33.95
CA GLY A 35 14.05 -8.98 -33.29
C GLY A 35 14.87 -10.23 -33.63
N TRP A 36 14.23 -11.40 -33.70
CA TRP A 36 14.86 -12.66 -34.08
C TRP A 36 15.37 -12.64 -35.52
N ASP A 37 14.59 -12.10 -36.45
CA ASP A 37 15.01 -12.01 -37.85
C ASP A 37 16.13 -10.98 -38.08
N ILE A 38 16.15 -9.88 -37.32
CA ILE A 38 17.30 -8.96 -37.30
C ILE A 38 18.52 -9.67 -36.71
N PHE A 39 18.34 -10.39 -35.60
CA PHE A 39 19.43 -11.07 -34.89
C PHE A 39 20.15 -12.10 -35.78
N LYS A 40 19.42 -12.84 -36.62
CA LYS A 40 20.01 -13.77 -37.61
C LYS A 40 20.93 -13.07 -38.62
N LYS A 41 20.64 -11.81 -38.97
CA LYS A 41 21.35 -11.05 -40.01
C LYS A 41 22.58 -10.29 -39.47
N LEU A 42 22.76 -10.21 -38.15
CA LEU A 42 23.87 -9.46 -37.54
C LEU A 42 25.18 -10.26 -37.55
N LYS A 43 26.25 -9.63 -38.06
CA LYS A 43 27.62 -10.20 -38.08
C LYS A 43 28.19 -10.50 -36.69
N TYR A 44 27.81 -9.73 -35.68
CA TYR A 44 28.40 -9.78 -34.33
C TYR A 44 27.54 -10.50 -33.28
N LYS A 45 26.69 -11.44 -33.69
CA LYS A 45 25.78 -12.18 -32.80
C LYS A 45 26.44 -12.77 -31.54
N LYS A 46 27.71 -13.21 -31.64
CA LYS A 46 28.48 -13.77 -30.51
C LYS A 46 28.80 -12.76 -29.40
N LEU A 47 28.84 -11.45 -29.71
CA LEU A 47 29.06 -10.38 -28.72
C LEU A 47 27.75 -9.86 -28.12
N ILE A 48 26.64 -9.95 -28.86
CA ILE A 48 25.34 -9.44 -28.42
C ILE A 48 24.71 -10.36 -27.36
N ILE A 49 24.84 -11.68 -27.53
CA ILE A 49 24.30 -12.68 -26.57
C ILE A 49 24.82 -12.45 -25.15
N PRO A 50 26.14 -12.34 -24.89
CA PRO A 50 26.62 -12.13 -23.53
C PRO A 50 26.17 -10.79 -22.95
N ILE A 51 26.07 -9.72 -23.76
CA ILE A 51 25.57 -8.41 -23.29
C ILE A 51 24.11 -8.52 -22.83
N ILE A 52 23.23 -9.13 -23.63
CA ILE A 52 21.83 -9.34 -23.25
C ILE A 52 21.72 -10.25 -22.03
N THR A 53 22.55 -11.30 -21.97
CA THR A 53 22.56 -12.24 -20.84
C THR A 53 22.99 -11.56 -19.54
N ILE A 54 24.04 -10.72 -19.58
CA ILE A 54 24.48 -9.92 -18.43
C ILE A 54 23.38 -8.94 -18.01
N ALA A 55 22.75 -8.24 -18.96
CA ALA A 55 21.65 -7.33 -18.67
C ALA A 55 20.46 -8.07 -18.01
N LEU A 56 20.13 -9.28 -18.47
CA LEU A 56 19.11 -10.14 -17.85
C LEU A 56 19.51 -10.56 -16.45
N ILE A 57 20.75 -11.01 -16.24
CA ILE A 57 21.25 -11.40 -14.91
C ILE A 57 21.17 -10.23 -13.94
N ILE A 58 21.59 -9.03 -14.36
CA ILE A 58 21.47 -7.81 -13.53
C ILE A 58 20.01 -7.53 -13.19
N ASN A 59 19.10 -7.62 -14.17
CA ASN A 59 17.68 -7.41 -13.93
C ASN A 59 17.09 -8.47 -12.98
N PHE A 60 17.35 -9.76 -13.21
CA PHE A 60 16.89 -10.84 -12.34
C PHE A 60 17.47 -10.72 -10.93
N SER A 61 18.74 -10.33 -10.79
CA SER A 61 19.37 -10.09 -9.50
C SER A 61 18.73 -8.91 -8.78
N TYR A 62 18.44 -7.83 -9.51
CA TYR A 62 17.74 -6.66 -8.97
C TYR A 62 16.30 -6.98 -8.57
N VAL A 63 15.58 -7.74 -9.39
CA VAL A 63 14.23 -8.26 -9.07
C VAL A 63 14.29 -9.16 -7.85
N GLY A 64 15.24 -10.10 -7.76
CA GLY A 64 15.45 -10.95 -6.59
C GLY A 64 15.77 -10.13 -5.34
N TYR A 65 16.65 -9.14 -5.46
CA TYR A 65 16.95 -8.22 -4.36
C TYR A 65 15.70 -7.47 -3.88
N ILE A 66 14.89 -6.95 -4.81
CA ILE A 66 13.62 -6.30 -4.48
C ILE A 66 12.65 -7.27 -3.81
N TYR A 67 12.51 -8.46 -4.35
CA TYR A 67 11.56 -9.47 -3.88
C TYR A 67 11.90 -9.99 -2.48
N PHE A 68 13.18 -10.31 -2.23
CA PHE A 68 13.60 -10.92 -0.96
C PHE A 68 13.98 -9.90 0.11
N PHE A 69 14.69 -8.83 -0.24
CA PHE A 69 15.31 -7.92 0.74
C PHE A 69 14.64 -6.56 0.79
N ARG A 70 14.37 -5.98 -0.38
CA ARG A 70 13.74 -4.65 -0.43
C ARG A 70 12.25 -4.71 -0.17
N ARG A 71 11.64 -5.91 -0.12
CA ARG A 71 10.20 -6.18 0.00
C ARG A 71 9.42 -4.87 0.00
N PRO A 72 8.81 -4.44 -1.13
CA PRO A 72 7.45 -4.00 -0.94
C PRO A 72 6.81 -5.20 -0.26
N VAL A 73 6.52 -5.08 1.05
CA VAL A 73 5.61 -6.02 1.71
C VAL A 73 4.48 -6.09 0.74
N THR A 74 4.38 -7.23 0.03
CA THR A 74 3.66 -7.31 -1.22
C THR A 74 2.37 -6.58 -0.96
N VAL A 75 2.24 -5.47 -1.71
CA VAL A 75 0.97 -4.94 -2.14
C VAL A 75 0.30 -6.14 -2.79
N GLY A 76 -0.15 -7.12 -1.98
CA GLY A 76 -1.33 -7.85 -2.34
C GLY A 76 -2.28 -6.70 -2.55
N GLU A 77 -2.68 -6.50 -3.80
CA GLU A 77 -3.31 -5.31 -4.41
C GLU A 77 -4.52 -4.74 -3.64
N ILE A 78 -4.80 -5.34 -2.50
CA ILE A 78 -5.88 -5.16 -1.57
C ILE A 78 -5.45 -4.32 -0.36
N PHE A 79 -4.19 -4.38 0.13
CA PHE A 79 -3.79 -3.71 1.38
C PHE A 79 -2.36 -3.14 1.37
N ASN A 80 -2.23 -1.85 1.66
CA ASN A 80 -0.95 -1.15 1.69
C ASN A 80 -0.15 -1.49 2.97
N GLU A 81 1.19 -1.36 2.93
CA GLU A 81 2.07 -1.62 4.09
C GLU A 81 1.75 -0.70 5.29
N HIS A 82 1.38 0.54 5.01
CA HIS A 82 0.94 1.50 6.03
C HIS A 82 -0.34 1.01 6.73
N GLU A 83 -1.35 0.57 5.97
CA GLU A 83 -2.60 0.02 6.53
C GLU A 83 -2.35 -1.27 7.34
N ARG A 84 -1.43 -2.12 6.89
CA ARG A 84 -1.01 -3.33 7.64
C ARG A 84 -0.38 -2.99 8.97
N SER A 85 0.53 -2.02 8.99
CA SER A 85 1.23 -1.59 10.20
C SER A 85 0.27 -0.97 11.21
N LEU A 86 -0.68 -0.16 10.73
CA LEU A 86 -1.78 0.38 11.53
C LEU A 86 -2.67 -0.74 12.09
N SER A 87 -3.10 -1.68 11.25
CA SER A 87 -3.99 -2.78 11.67
C SER A 87 -3.32 -3.65 12.73
N LYS A 88 -2.03 -3.94 12.57
CA LYS A 88 -1.25 -4.66 13.59
C LYS A 88 -1.23 -3.89 14.91
N TYR A 89 -0.97 -2.58 14.89
CA TYR A 89 -1.00 -1.76 16.10
C TYR A 89 -2.37 -1.82 16.79
N VAL A 90 -3.47 -1.71 16.03
CA VAL A 90 -4.84 -1.76 16.56
C VAL A 90 -5.11 -3.11 17.24
N LEU A 91 -4.73 -4.22 16.59
CA LEU A 91 -4.91 -5.57 17.14
C LEU A 91 -4.05 -5.82 18.39
N ASP A 92 -2.84 -5.28 18.42
CA ASP A 92 -1.95 -5.39 19.58
C ASP A 92 -2.45 -4.52 20.76
N ASN A 93 -3.34 -3.53 20.51
CA ASN A 93 -3.81 -2.55 21.49
C ASN A 93 -5.35 -2.47 21.60
N LYS A 94 -6.06 -3.61 21.50
CA LYS A 94 -7.54 -3.69 21.54
C LYS A 94 -8.23 -3.00 22.73
N ASN A 95 -7.51 -2.75 23.82
CA ASN A 95 -8.07 -2.10 25.03
C ASN A 95 -8.06 -0.56 24.96
N GLN A 96 -7.49 0.04 23.92
CA GLN A 96 -7.43 1.49 23.73
C GLN A 96 -8.55 1.97 22.80
N SER A 97 -8.95 3.23 22.94
CA SER A 97 -9.99 3.85 22.12
C SER A 97 -9.44 5.10 21.47
N TYR A 98 -9.17 5.06 20.16
CA TYR A 98 -8.64 6.18 19.40
C TYR A 98 -9.44 6.44 18.11
N PRO A 99 -9.80 7.70 17.79
CA PRO A 99 -10.15 8.07 16.43
C PRO A 99 -8.92 7.93 15.53
N ILE A 100 -9.09 7.21 14.42
CA ILE A 100 -8.08 7.02 13.38
C ILE A 100 -8.45 7.90 12.19
N TYR A 101 -7.67 8.94 11.94
CA TYR A 101 -7.85 9.79 10.77
C TYR A 101 -7.09 9.21 9.57
N HIS A 102 -7.84 8.84 8.53
CA HIS A 102 -7.32 8.22 7.31
C HIS A 102 -7.91 8.89 6.06
N ARG A 103 -7.17 8.89 4.94
CA ARG A 103 -7.70 9.43 3.67
C ARG A 103 -8.87 8.60 3.17
N MET A 104 -8.71 7.28 3.24
CA MET A 104 -9.73 6.29 2.90
C MET A 104 -9.95 5.40 4.14
N PRO A 105 -10.86 5.76 5.06
CA PRO A 105 -11.10 4.98 6.27
C PRO A 105 -11.63 3.57 5.98
N GLN A 106 -12.33 3.41 4.86
CA GLN A 106 -12.79 2.13 4.34
C GLN A 106 -11.64 1.13 4.15
N ASP A 107 -10.56 1.55 3.49
CA ASP A 107 -9.43 0.66 3.19
C ASP A 107 -8.67 0.26 4.45
N GLY A 108 -8.46 1.22 5.36
CA GLY A 108 -7.88 0.96 6.67
C GLY A 108 -8.71 -0.03 7.49
N PHE A 109 -10.04 0.14 7.51
CA PHE A 109 -10.94 -0.77 8.21
C PHE A 109 -11.02 -2.15 7.57
N LEU A 110 -11.08 -2.25 6.24
CA LEU A 110 -11.03 -3.53 5.54
C LEU A 110 -9.73 -4.28 5.80
N THR A 111 -8.61 -3.56 5.90
CA THR A 111 -7.33 -4.15 6.28
C THR A 111 -7.40 -4.73 7.68
N LEU A 112 -7.93 -3.96 8.64
CA LEU A 112 -8.12 -4.43 10.01
C LEU A 112 -9.01 -5.67 10.06
N ALA A 113 -10.18 -5.63 9.40
CA ALA A 113 -11.12 -6.74 9.32
C ALA A 113 -10.54 -7.99 8.67
N PHE A 114 -9.55 -7.84 7.79
CA PHE A 114 -8.84 -8.97 7.20
C PHE A 114 -7.89 -9.67 8.19
N PHE A 115 -7.27 -8.90 9.09
CA PHE A 115 -6.34 -9.43 10.09
C PHE A 115 -7.02 -9.85 11.40
N ASP A 116 -8.13 -9.23 11.75
CA ASP A 116 -8.90 -9.64 12.93
C ASP A 116 -9.76 -10.87 12.61
N LYS A 117 -9.51 -11.97 13.32
CA LYS A 117 -10.29 -13.21 13.17
C LYS A 117 -11.64 -13.15 13.89
N GLU A 118 -11.84 -12.17 14.77
CA GLU A 118 -13.05 -12.02 15.58
C GLU A 118 -14.14 -11.20 14.85
N LEU A 119 -13.76 -10.39 13.85
CA LEU A 119 -14.69 -9.60 13.06
C LEU A 119 -15.52 -10.50 12.14
N SER A 120 -16.82 -10.59 12.41
CA SER A 120 -17.75 -11.33 11.56
C SER A 120 -18.01 -10.61 10.22
N LEU A 121 -18.04 -11.37 9.13
CA LEU A 121 -18.29 -10.84 7.78
C LEU A 121 -19.60 -10.02 7.67
N PRO A 122 -20.74 -10.43 8.26
CA PRO A 122 -21.97 -9.64 8.20
C PRO A 122 -21.83 -8.28 8.89
N MET A 123 -21.09 -8.21 10.00
CA MET A 123 -20.83 -6.94 10.69
C MET A 123 -19.98 -6.01 9.81
N VAL A 124 -18.93 -6.54 9.19
CA VAL A 124 -18.07 -5.79 8.26
C VAL A 124 -18.91 -5.26 7.11
N GLN A 125 -19.73 -6.09 6.46
CA GLN A 125 -20.59 -5.67 5.35
C GLN A 125 -21.58 -4.56 5.76
N LYS A 126 -22.20 -4.69 6.94
CA LYS A 126 -23.10 -3.66 7.47
C LYS A 126 -22.38 -2.33 7.68
N GLN A 127 -21.23 -2.33 8.34
CA GLN A 127 -20.43 -1.11 8.56
C GLN A 127 -19.95 -0.48 7.25
N MET A 128 -19.69 -1.29 6.21
CA MET A 128 -19.33 -0.81 4.88
C MET A 128 -20.49 -0.09 4.18
N ILE A 129 -21.72 -0.58 4.35
CA ILE A 129 -22.94 0.07 3.83
C ILE A 129 -23.23 1.35 4.60
N ASP A 130 -23.19 1.26 5.93
CA ASP A 130 -23.51 2.36 6.86
C ASP A 130 -22.39 3.41 6.92
N LYS A 131 -21.21 3.13 6.35
CA LYS A 131 -19.99 3.95 6.40
C LYS A 131 -19.54 4.25 7.83
N THR A 132 -19.82 3.34 8.75
CA THR A 132 -19.50 3.44 10.18
C THR A 132 -18.37 2.48 10.50
N TYR A 133 -17.16 2.85 10.10
CA TYR A 133 -15.96 2.02 10.22
C TYR A 133 -15.41 2.04 11.66
N ALA A 134 -15.79 1.07 12.48
CA ALA A 134 -15.39 1.03 13.89
C ALA A 134 -15.19 -0.40 14.40
N ASP A 135 -14.16 -0.59 15.22
CA ASP A 135 -13.89 -1.84 15.91
C ASP A 135 -13.21 -1.57 17.26
N ASN A 136 -13.69 -2.21 18.33
CA ASN A 136 -13.06 -2.19 19.66
C ASN A 136 -12.62 -0.80 20.16
N GLY A 137 -13.45 0.24 19.97
CA GLY A 137 -13.14 1.62 20.38
C GLY A 137 -12.27 2.42 19.39
N PHE A 138 -11.71 1.77 18.37
CA PHE A 138 -11.07 2.44 17.25
C PHE A 138 -12.10 2.86 16.21
N ILE A 139 -12.12 4.14 15.86
CA ILE A 139 -13.10 4.71 14.93
C ILE A 139 -12.37 5.34 13.75
N PHE A 140 -12.51 4.75 12.56
CA PHE A 140 -11.88 5.27 11.35
C PHE A 140 -12.70 6.44 10.79
N LYS A 141 -12.08 7.61 10.71
CA LYS A 141 -12.64 8.87 10.22
C LYS A 141 -11.90 9.35 8.99
N VAL A 142 -12.62 9.99 8.07
CA VAL A 142 -12.02 10.65 6.91
C VAL A 142 -11.18 11.83 7.38
N CYS A 143 -10.00 12.03 6.78
CA CYS A 143 -9.21 13.25 6.98
C CYS A 143 -10.06 14.49 6.67
N ASN A 144 -10.18 15.41 7.62
CA ASN A 144 -10.77 16.73 7.42
C ASN A 144 -9.68 17.79 7.43
N SER A 145 -9.51 18.54 6.34
CA SER A 145 -8.52 19.61 6.22
C SER A 145 -8.77 20.81 7.13
N LYS A 146 -10.01 20.98 7.63
CA LYS A 146 -10.38 22.05 8.57
C LYS A 146 -10.03 21.74 10.02
N LEU A 147 -9.73 20.48 10.35
CA LEU A 147 -9.37 20.08 11.71
C LEU A 147 -7.90 20.43 11.99
N ASN A 148 -7.65 21.07 13.12
CA ASN A 148 -6.29 21.25 13.62
C ASN A 148 -5.83 19.98 14.34
N TYR A 149 -5.11 19.13 13.60
CA TYR A 149 -4.55 17.87 14.09
C TYR A 149 -3.57 18.03 15.25
N GLN A 150 -2.89 19.18 15.38
CA GLN A 150 -1.95 19.44 16.49
C GLN A 150 -2.63 19.64 17.85
N LYS A 151 -3.96 19.81 17.86
CA LYS A 151 -4.78 19.94 19.06
C LYS A 151 -5.55 18.66 19.40
N GLN A 152 -5.52 17.66 18.52
CA GLN A 152 -6.18 16.38 18.79
C GLN A 152 -5.35 15.60 19.79
N THR A 153 -5.98 15.19 20.88
CA THR A 153 -5.40 14.31 21.90
C THR A 153 -5.87 12.89 21.66
N GLN A 154 -5.03 11.90 21.97
CA GLN A 154 -5.41 10.48 21.87
C GLN A 154 -5.99 10.13 20.49
N ALA A 155 -5.30 10.49 19.41
CA ALA A 155 -5.74 10.22 18.04
C ALA A 155 -4.61 9.59 17.23
N ILE A 156 -4.96 8.69 16.31
CA ILE A 156 -4.01 8.17 15.32
C ILE A 156 -4.23 8.95 14.03
N ILE A 157 -3.20 9.61 13.54
CA ILE A 157 -3.28 10.48 12.37
C ILE A 157 -2.39 9.92 11.27
N SER A 158 -3.00 9.60 10.13
CA SER A 158 -2.27 9.30 8.90
C SER A 158 -1.55 10.54 8.41
N GLU A 159 -0.30 10.38 7.95
CA GLU A 159 0.43 11.43 7.24
C GLU A 159 -0.34 11.99 6.03
N GLY A 160 -1.25 11.20 5.47
CA GLY A 160 -2.09 11.62 4.36
C GLY A 160 -3.02 12.77 4.74
N CYS A 161 -3.36 12.90 6.02
CA CYS A 161 -4.17 13.99 6.55
C CYS A 161 -3.39 15.28 6.81
N LEU A 162 -2.04 15.21 6.80
CA LEU A 162 -1.18 16.30 7.24
C LEU A 162 -0.64 17.09 6.04
N ASP A 163 -0.60 18.41 6.18
CA ASP A 163 0.20 19.27 5.32
C ASP A 163 1.69 19.14 5.68
N VAL A 164 2.57 19.64 4.80
CA VAL A 164 4.03 19.50 4.96
C VAL A 164 4.50 20.05 6.31
N LYS A 165 4.02 21.23 6.71
CA LYS A 165 4.42 21.87 7.97
C LYS A 165 3.99 21.07 9.20
N THR A 166 2.76 20.55 9.21
CA THR A 166 2.29 19.75 10.34
C THR A 166 2.92 18.37 10.36
N TYR A 167 3.21 17.79 9.20
CA TYR A 167 3.99 16.56 9.10
C TYR A 167 5.38 16.74 9.73
N ASP A 168 6.13 17.77 9.34
CA ASP A 168 7.46 18.04 9.88
C ASP A 168 7.42 18.27 11.40
N PHE A 169 6.38 18.96 11.88
CA PHE A 169 6.12 19.12 13.31
C PHE A 169 5.99 17.76 14.02
N PHE A 170 5.15 16.85 13.51
CA PHE A 170 4.97 15.53 14.12
C PHE A 170 6.15 14.57 13.91
N ALA A 171 6.87 14.71 12.79
CA ALA A 171 8.05 13.92 12.45
C ALA A 171 9.24 14.23 13.36
N ASN A 172 9.30 15.42 13.97
CA ASN A 172 10.35 15.75 14.94
C ASN A 172 10.34 14.78 16.13
N ILE A 173 11.40 13.97 16.25
CA ILE A 173 11.53 12.87 17.23
C ILE A 173 11.24 13.35 18.67
N ASN A 174 11.63 14.58 19.01
CA ASN A 174 11.51 15.15 20.34
C ASN A 174 10.15 15.85 20.61
N ASN A 175 9.16 15.71 19.72
CA ASN A 175 7.86 16.35 19.87
C ASN A 175 7.07 15.76 21.06
N PRO A 176 6.77 16.54 22.12
CA PRO A 176 6.07 16.04 23.29
C PRO A 176 4.59 15.71 23.04
N LYS A 177 4.00 16.18 21.94
CA LYS A 177 2.60 15.90 21.57
C LYS A 177 2.42 14.53 20.90
N VAL A 178 3.51 13.87 20.51
CA VAL A 178 3.47 12.51 19.93
C VAL A 178 3.79 11.51 21.01
N SER A 179 2.86 10.60 21.30
CA SER A 179 3.11 9.47 22.21
C SER A 179 3.96 8.42 21.53
N TYR A 180 3.58 8.08 20.29
CA TYR A 180 4.16 6.98 19.54
C TYR A 180 4.05 7.22 18.03
N ARG A 181 4.96 6.62 17.28
CA ARG A 181 4.97 6.65 15.81
C ARG A 181 4.87 5.22 15.33
N ILE A 182 3.91 4.92 14.47
CA ILE A 182 3.79 3.59 13.85
C ILE A 182 4.54 3.65 12.52
N PRO A 183 5.78 3.15 12.43
CA PRO A 183 6.57 3.25 11.22
C PRO A 183 6.06 2.29 10.14
N TYR A 184 6.21 2.70 8.88
CA TYR A 184 6.02 1.86 7.70
C TYR A 184 6.94 2.32 6.57
N LYS A 185 7.08 1.49 5.54
CA LYS A 185 7.82 1.85 4.32
C LYS A 185 6.85 2.14 3.20
N ASP A 186 7.02 3.28 2.54
CA ASP A 186 6.30 3.66 1.32
C ASP A 186 7.26 4.37 0.34
N TYR A 187 6.90 4.39 -0.94
CA TYR A 187 7.64 5.08 -2.01
C TYR A 187 7.63 6.59 -1.85
N SER A 188 6.72 7.14 -1.04
CA SER A 188 6.48 8.59 -0.90
C SER A 188 7.47 9.32 0.02
N LEU A 189 8.56 8.68 0.48
CA LEU A 189 9.50 9.19 1.51
C LEU A 189 8.86 9.47 2.88
N LYS A 190 7.56 9.25 3.00
CA LYS A 190 6.83 9.35 4.25
C LYS A 190 6.74 7.98 4.92
N THR A 191 6.67 7.99 6.25
CA THR A 191 7.16 6.83 7.02
C THR A 191 6.35 6.45 8.25
N ALA A 192 5.31 7.19 8.64
CA ALA A 192 4.64 6.88 9.90
C ALA A 192 3.21 7.40 10.06
N TYR A 193 2.41 6.67 10.84
CA TYR A 193 1.27 7.24 11.55
C TYR A 193 1.73 7.88 12.86
N PHE A 194 1.05 8.94 13.27
CA PHE A 194 1.35 9.66 14.50
C PHE A 194 0.23 9.44 15.51
N ILE A 195 0.59 8.94 16.70
CA ILE A 195 -0.34 8.84 17.83
C ILE A 195 -0.12 10.06 18.71
N THR A 196 -1.18 10.84 18.92
CA THR A 196 -1.12 12.02 19.78
C THR A 196 -1.37 11.67 21.23
N ARG A 197 -0.73 12.40 22.15
CA ARG A 197 -0.99 12.30 23.59
C ARG A 197 -2.32 12.94 23.95
#